data_AF-A0A971REJ5-F1
#
_entry.id   AF-A0A971REJ5-F1
#
_cell.length_a   1.000
_cell.length_b   1.000
_cell.length_c   1.000
_cell.angle_alpha   90.00
_cell.angle_beta   90.00
_cell.angle_gamma   90.00
#
_symmetry.space_group_name_H-M   'P 1'
#
loop_
_entity.id
_entity.type
_entity.pdbx_description
1 polymer ?
#
loop_
_entity_poly.entity_id
_entity_poly.type
_entity_poly.pdbx_seq_one_letter_code
_entity_poly.pdbx_strand_id
1 'polypeptide(L)'
;FAEDGSESYVEPAEGSDVPNELYNVPIEDLDLPVRAHNCLKRAGINSVGNVLERLAKGSEEMLEIRNFGQKSLQELVVRLKENQYLPDDFELE
;
A
#
# COMPACT_ATOMS: atom_id res chain seq x y z
N PHE A 1 -24.45 -16.89 -29.37
CA PHE A 1 -23.57 -17.20 -28.22
C PHE A 1 -23.41 -15.90 -27.47
N ALA A 2 -24.20 -15.74 -26.41
CA ALA A 2 -24.09 -14.62 -25.49
C ALA A 2 -22.96 -14.99 -24.52
N GLU A 3 -21.88 -14.24 -24.53
CA GLU A 3 -21.00 -14.13 -23.37
C GLU A 3 -21.15 -12.71 -22.85
N ASP A 4 -22.17 -12.59 -22.01
CA ASP A 4 -22.40 -11.52 -21.05
C ASP A 4 -21.28 -11.60 -20.01
N GLY A 5 -20.22 -10.83 -20.24
CA GLY A 5 -19.17 -10.57 -19.26
C GLY A 5 -19.23 -9.10 -18.89
N SER A 6 -20.28 -8.70 -18.18
CA SER A 6 -20.38 -7.37 -17.59
C SER A 6 -19.31 -7.23 -16.51
N GLU A 7 -18.13 -6.74 -16.91
CA GLU A 7 -17.12 -6.23 -15.99
C GLU A 7 -17.75 -5.06 -15.25
N SER A 8 -18.24 -5.31 -14.03
CA SER A 8 -18.82 -4.29 -13.18
C SER A 8 -17.70 -3.35 -12.75
N TYR A 9 -17.58 -2.21 -13.43
CA TYR A 9 -16.84 -1.06 -12.93
C TYR A 9 -17.53 -0.62 -11.64
N VAL A 10 -16.99 -1.08 -10.51
CA VAL A 10 -17.35 -0.56 -9.19
C VAL A 10 -16.74 0.85 -9.09
N GLU A 11 -17.61 1.86 -9.06
CA GLU A 11 -17.20 3.22 -8.74
C GLU A 11 -16.83 3.27 -7.25
N PRO A 12 -15.58 3.63 -6.88
CA PRO A 12 -15.23 3.81 -5.49
C PRO A 12 -15.62 5.20 -5.00
N ALA A 13 -16.44 5.22 -3.94
CA ALA A 13 -16.88 6.41 -3.26
C ALA A 13 -15.81 6.89 -2.27
N GLU A 14 -15.19 8.04 -2.55
CA GLU A 14 -14.69 9.06 -1.61
C GLU A 14 -14.40 8.57 -0.17
N GLY A 15 -13.26 7.89 0.02
CA GLY A 15 -12.77 7.52 1.35
C GLY A 15 -11.68 6.44 1.35
N SER A 16 -10.46 6.78 0.90
CA SER A 16 -9.27 5.90 0.87
C SER A 16 -9.59 4.47 0.44
N ASP A 17 -9.77 4.27 -0.87
CA ASP A 17 -10.16 3.01 -1.49
C ASP A 17 -9.04 1.96 -1.44
N VAL A 18 -8.73 1.49 -0.25
CA VAL A 18 -7.86 0.35 -0.02
C VAL A 18 -8.76 -0.88 0.01
N PRO A 19 -8.67 -1.79 -0.97
CA PRO A 19 -9.47 -3.01 -0.97
C PRO A 19 -9.27 -3.78 0.34
N ASN A 20 -10.37 -4.22 0.95
CA ASN A 20 -10.33 -4.96 2.22
C ASN A 20 -9.46 -6.24 2.13
N GLU A 21 -9.38 -6.81 0.92
CA GLU A 21 -8.52 -7.95 0.61
C GLU A 21 -7.04 -7.69 0.94
N LEU A 22 -6.56 -6.45 0.73
CA LEU A 22 -5.18 -6.07 1.02
C LEU A 22 -4.86 -5.99 2.52
N TYR A 23 -5.87 -5.84 3.37
CA TYR A 23 -5.66 -5.93 4.83
C TYR A 23 -5.39 -7.37 5.29
N ASN A 24 -5.74 -8.37 4.48
CA ASN A 24 -5.38 -9.76 4.75
C ASN A 24 -3.98 -10.12 4.25
N VAL A 25 -3.39 -9.30 3.38
CA VAL A 25 -2.03 -9.52 2.87
C VAL A 25 -1.02 -8.97 3.88
N PRO A 26 -0.14 -9.80 4.46
CA PRO A 26 0.88 -9.34 5.37
C PRO A 26 1.98 -8.56 4.64
N ILE A 27 2.61 -7.60 5.32
CA ILE A 27 3.76 -6.87 4.76
C ILE A 27 5.00 -7.76 4.54
N GLU A 28 4.96 -9.00 5.04
CA GLU A 28 6.00 -10.02 4.86
C GLU A 28 6.02 -10.52 3.41
N ASP A 29 4.87 -10.54 2.72
CA ASP A 29 4.74 -10.97 1.31
C ASP A 29 5.27 -9.92 0.32
N LEU A 30 5.48 -8.67 0.75
CA LEU A 30 6.06 -7.60 -0.08
C LEU A 30 7.58 -7.73 -0.26
N ASP A 31 8.22 -8.71 0.39
CA ASP A 31 9.68 -8.92 0.39
C ASP A 31 10.47 -7.62 0.66
N LEU A 32 9.97 -6.85 1.63
CA LEU A 32 10.56 -5.56 1.99
C LEU A 32 11.94 -5.73 2.65
N PRO A 33 12.82 -4.73 2.51
CA PRO A 33 14.04 -4.68 3.27
C PRO A 33 13.75 -4.79 4.78
N VAL A 34 14.58 -5.57 5.49
CA VAL A 34 14.46 -5.80 6.95
C VAL A 34 14.29 -4.50 7.74
N ARG A 35 14.88 -3.40 7.27
CA ARG A 35 14.74 -2.06 7.85
C ARG A 35 13.32 -1.52 7.70
N ALA A 36 12.77 -1.47 6.48
CA ALA A 36 11.42 -0.99 6.22
C ALA A 36 10.38 -1.85 6.94
N HIS A 37 10.47 -3.18 6.79
CA HIS A 37 9.59 -4.13 7.46
C HIS A 37 9.55 -3.92 8.99
N ASN A 38 10.71 -3.85 9.64
CA ASN A 38 10.76 -3.70 11.10
C ASN A 38 10.24 -2.34 11.58
N CYS A 39 10.39 -1.27 10.78
CA CYS A 39 9.85 0.03 11.13
C CYS A 39 8.32 0.04 11.03
N LEU A 40 7.77 -0.50 9.94
CA LEU A 40 6.32 -0.65 9.74
C LEU A 40 5.71 -1.51 10.86
N LYS A 41 6.29 -2.68 11.15
CA LYS A 41 5.81 -3.58 12.21
C LYS A 41 5.81 -2.92 13.58
N ARG A 42 6.80 -2.08 13.89
CA ARG A 42 6.87 -1.30 15.14
C ARG A 42 5.88 -0.13 15.18
N ALA A 43 5.51 0.41 14.03
CA ALA A 43 4.47 1.43 13.89
C ALA A 43 3.05 0.83 13.99
N GLY A 44 2.91 -0.49 14.14
CA GLY A 44 1.62 -1.17 14.14
C GLY A 44 1.08 -1.46 12.73
N ILE A 45 1.91 -1.36 11.70
CA ILE A 45 1.55 -1.62 10.31
C ILE A 45 2.01 -3.06 10.00
N ASN A 46 1.06 -3.98 9.92
CA ASN A 46 1.32 -5.41 9.73
C ASN A 46 0.85 -5.93 8.36
N SER A 47 -0.07 -5.20 7.73
CA SER A 47 -0.70 -5.58 6.47
C SER A 47 -0.50 -4.52 5.39
N VAL A 48 -0.57 -4.94 4.13
CA VAL A 48 -0.47 -4.05 2.96
C VAL A 48 -1.57 -2.99 3.00
N GLY A 49 -2.78 -3.36 3.40
CA GLY A 49 -3.89 -2.40 3.53
C GLY A 49 -3.58 -1.26 4.50
N ASN A 50 -2.94 -1.55 5.65
CA ASN A 50 -2.55 -0.50 6.59
C ASN A 50 -1.46 0.42 6.02
N VAL A 51 -0.55 -0.13 5.21
CA VAL A 51 0.47 0.67 4.52
C VAL A 51 -0.20 1.66 3.57
N LEU A 52 -1.12 1.16 2.73
CA LEU A 52 -1.81 1.97 1.74
C LEU A 52 -2.67 3.05 2.39
N GLU A 53 -3.32 2.74 3.51
CA GLU A 53 -4.09 3.74 4.26
C GLU A 53 -3.21 4.88 4.77
N ARG A 54 -2.01 4.55 5.28
CA ARG A 54 -1.04 5.57 5.72
C ARG A 54 -0.50 6.38 4.56
N LEU A 55 -0.19 5.73 3.44
CA LEU A 55 0.24 6.42 2.21
C LEU A 55 -0.84 7.35 1.66
N ALA A 56 -2.11 6.93 1.70
CA ALA A 56 -3.24 7.73 1.27
C ALA A 56 -3.49 8.95 2.17
N LYS A 57 -3.14 8.86 3.47
CA LYS A 57 -3.17 10.01 4.39
C LYS A 57 -2.02 10.98 4.12
N GLY A 58 -0.89 10.49 3.61
CA GLY A 58 0.23 11.29 3.14
C GLY A 58 1.58 10.63 3.34
N SER A 59 2.55 11.06 2.54
CA SER A 59 3.95 10.63 2.66
C SER A 59 4.55 11.04 4.01
N GLU A 60 4.08 12.14 4.59
CA GLU A 60 4.52 12.66 5.90
C GLU A 60 4.24 11.69 7.05
N GLU A 61 3.06 11.06 7.09
CA GLU A 61 2.71 10.04 8.11
C GLU A 61 3.68 8.86 8.10
N MET A 62 4.19 8.49 6.92
CA MET A 62 5.19 7.43 6.79
C MET A 62 6.57 7.92 7.25
N LEU A 63 6.91 9.17 6.98
CA LEU A 63 8.17 9.78 7.42
C LEU A 63 8.21 10.08 8.93
N GLU A 64 7.06 10.20 9.60
CA GLU A 64 6.96 10.30 11.06
C GLU A 64 7.34 8.98 11.77
N ILE A 65 7.29 7.84 11.06
CA ILE A 65 7.67 6.56 11.64
C ILE A 65 9.15 6.59 12.03
N ARG A 66 9.41 6.36 13.32
CA ARG A 66 10.76 6.38 13.87
C ARG A 66 11.69 5.40 13.13
N ASN A 67 12.78 5.93 12.58
CA ASN A 67 13.77 5.21 11.77
C ASN A 67 13.27 4.76 10.39
N PHE A 68 12.09 5.21 9.98
CA PHE A 68 11.65 5.20 8.60
C PHE A 68 12.15 6.49 7.94
N GLY A 69 12.52 6.41 6.66
CA GLY A 69 13.06 7.55 5.94
C GLY A 69 12.72 7.45 4.46
N GLN A 70 13.05 8.51 3.71
CA GLN A 70 12.70 8.64 2.29
C GLN A 70 13.12 7.42 1.46
N LYS A 71 14.30 6.84 1.74
CA LYS A 71 14.76 5.63 1.06
C LYS A 71 13.85 4.42 1.33
N SER A 72 13.48 4.18 2.58
CA SER A 72 12.56 3.09 2.95
C SER A 72 11.17 3.32 2.35
N LEU A 73 10.72 4.56 2.28
CA LEU A 73 9.45 4.94 1.67
C LEU A 73 9.45 4.65 0.16
N GLN A 74 10.50 5.05 -0.55
CA GLN A 74 10.65 4.73 -1.97
C GLN A 74 10.71 3.23 -2.22
N GLU A 75 11.53 2.49 -1.46
CA GLU A 75 11.63 1.03 -1.57
C GLU A 75 10.26 0.37 -1.36
N LEU A 76 9.49 0.84 -0.38
CA LEU A 76 8.13 0.37 -0.12
C LEU A 76 7.17 0.64 -1.28
N VAL A 77 7.12 1.88 -1.79
CA VAL A 77 6.25 2.24 -2.92
C VAL A 77 6.60 1.43 -4.16
N VAL A 78 7.88 1.23 -4.43
CA VAL A 78 8.34 0.37 -5.53
C VAL A 78 7.78 -1.05 -5.37
N ARG A 79 7.86 -1.65 -4.17
CA ARG A 79 7.30 -3.00 -3.94
C ARG A 79 5.80 -3.06 -4.06
N LEU A 80 5.09 -2.02 -3.65
CA LEU A 80 3.64 -1.96 -3.83
C LEU A 80 3.26 -1.89 -5.31
N LYS A 81 4.01 -1.12 -6.13
CA LYS A 81 3.82 -1.06 -7.59
C LYS A 81 4.16 -2.38 -8.27
N GLU A 82 5.28 -3.00 -7.91
CA GLU A 82 5.70 -4.31 -8.46
C GLU A 82 4.67 -5.41 -8.19
N ASN A 83 4.00 -5.37 -7.04
CA ASN A 83 2.93 -6.30 -6.68
C ASN A 83 1.54 -5.87 -7.16
N GLN A 84 1.43 -4.80 -7.96
CA GLN A 84 0.17 -4.26 -8.49
C GLN A 84 -0.84 -3.82 -7.41
N TYR A 85 -0.37 -3.55 -6.20
CA TYR A 85 -1.19 -3.02 -5.11
C TYR A 85 -1.35 -1.50 -5.18
N LEU A 86 -0.52 -0.85 -6.00
CA LEU A 86 -0.50 0.59 -6.19
C LEU A 86 -0.41 0.89 -7.68
N PRO A 87 -1.20 1.85 -8.20
CA PRO A 87 -1.11 2.23 -9.60
C PRO A 87 0.27 2.80 -9.94
N ASP A 88 0.73 2.55 -11.16
CA ASP A 88 2.03 3.06 -11.63
C ASP A 88 2.10 4.59 -11.60
N ASP A 89 0.96 5.25 -11.83
CA ASP A 89 0.80 6.71 -11.82
C ASP A 89 0.71 7.30 -10.40
N PHE A 90 0.78 6.47 -9.35
CA PHE A 90 0.81 6.98 -7.98
C PHE A 90 2.08 7.81 -7.76
N GLU A 91 1.90 9.11 -7.54
CA GLU A 91 2.95 10.03 -7.13
C GLU A 91 2.81 10.34 -5.63
N LEU A 92 3.94 10.33 -4.93
CA LEU A 92 4.01 10.78 -3.54
C LEU A 92 3.93 12.31 -3.55
N GLU A 93 2.77 12.86 -3.18
CA GLU A 93 2.63 14.27 -2.81
C GLU A 93 3.26 14.57 -1.45
#